data_AF-A0A943SAP6-F1
#
_entry.id   AF-A0A943SAP6-F1
#
_cell.length_a   1.000
_cell.length_b   1.000
_cell.length_c   1.000
_cell.angle_alpha   90.00
_cell.angle_beta   90.00
_cell.angle_gamma   90.00
#
_symmetry.space_group_name_H-M   'P 1'
#
loop_
_entity.id
_entity.type
_entity.pdbx_description
1 polymer ?
#
loop_
_entity_poly.entity_id
_entity_poly.type
_entity_poly.pdbx_seq_one_letter_code
_entity_poly.pdbx_strand_id
1 'polypeptide(L)'
;MYIDDDGKEQYFYPDNKVTLLPEGSLGSTWFGTTPEERTARQVADVDVTVYGVGITVATKTEYGPPMKMSTFASEVVLPSYENMDSTFVYEVHSEE
;
A
#
# COMPACT_ATOMS: atom_id res chain seq x y z
N MET A 1 -8.51 -4.55 -10.81
CA MET A 1 -7.71 -5.67 -11.31
C MET A 1 -6.27 -5.40 -10.91
N TYR A 2 -5.51 -6.40 -10.53
CA TYR A 2 -4.08 -6.31 -10.26
C TYR A 2 -3.35 -7.41 -11.02
N ILE A 3 -2.03 -7.26 -11.19
CA ILE A 3 -1.18 -8.31 -11.74
C ILE A 3 -0.53 -9.01 -10.55
N ASP A 4 -0.71 -10.32 -10.44
CA ASP A 4 -0.07 -11.13 -9.40
C ASP A 4 1.44 -11.35 -9.66
N ASP A 5 2.15 -11.95 -8.71
CA ASP A 5 3.58 -12.28 -8.87
C ASP A 5 3.87 -13.23 -10.05
N ASP A 6 2.86 -13.96 -10.54
CA ASP A 6 2.95 -14.82 -11.72
C ASP A 6 2.65 -14.08 -13.04
N GLY A 7 2.39 -12.77 -13.00
CA GLY A 7 2.11 -11.95 -14.16
C GLY A 7 0.69 -12.08 -14.73
N LYS A 8 -0.24 -12.68 -13.98
CA LYS A 8 -1.62 -12.87 -14.41
C LYS A 8 -2.50 -11.74 -13.88
N GLU A 9 -3.47 -11.33 -14.70
CA GLU A 9 -4.48 -10.37 -14.27
C GLU A 9 -5.50 -11.04 -13.34
N GLN A 10 -5.71 -10.44 -12.17
CA GLN A 10 -6.62 -10.90 -11.13
C GLN A 10 -7.60 -9.78 -10.76
N TYR A 11 -8.86 -10.12 -10.50
CA TYR A 11 -9.80 -9.14 -9.95
C TYR A 11 -9.52 -8.87 -8.47
N PHE A 12 -9.67 -7.60 -8.04
CA PHE A 12 -9.57 -7.25 -6.61
C PHE A 12 -10.73 -7.82 -5.80
N TYR A 13 -11.88 -7.91 -6.45
CA TYR A 13 -13.06 -8.54 -5.89
C TYR A 13 -13.34 -9.79 -6.74
N PRO A 14 -13.26 -11.00 -6.17
CA PRO A 14 -13.40 -12.23 -6.93
C PRO A 14 -14.83 -12.39 -7.47
N ASP A 15 -14.94 -13.09 -8.58
CA ASP A 15 -16.23 -13.51 -9.12
C ASP A 15 -16.97 -14.42 -8.15
N ASN A 16 -18.28 -14.56 -8.34
CA ASN A 16 -19.15 -15.42 -7.54
C ASN A 16 -19.16 -15.09 -6.04
N LYS A 17 -18.80 -13.86 -5.66
CA LYS A 17 -18.98 -13.37 -4.29
C LYS A 17 -19.94 -12.18 -4.26
N VAL A 18 -20.79 -12.13 -3.24
CA VAL A 18 -21.63 -10.97 -2.93
C VAL A 18 -21.34 -10.54 -1.51
N THR A 19 -20.95 -9.28 -1.31
CA THR A 19 -20.63 -8.74 0.02
C THR A 19 -21.69 -7.72 0.42
N LEU A 20 -22.32 -7.94 1.58
CA LEU A 20 -23.20 -6.98 2.22
C LEU A 20 -22.38 -6.19 3.24
N LEU A 21 -22.26 -4.88 3.00
CA LEU A 21 -21.52 -3.96 3.86
C LEU A 21 -22.49 -3.22 4.79
N PRO A 22 -22.12 -3.01 6.07
CA PRO A 22 -22.90 -2.19 6.97
C PRO A 22 -22.85 -0.71 6.57
N GLU A 23 -23.83 0.08 7.04
CA GLU A 23 -23.78 1.52 6.88
C GLU A 23 -22.67 2.12 7.75
N GLY A 24 -21.84 3.00 7.17
CA GLY A 24 -20.79 3.72 7.89
C GLY A 24 -19.37 3.39 7.42
N SER A 25 -18.38 3.79 8.23
CA SER A 25 -16.97 3.50 7.95
C SER A 25 -16.66 2.05 8.27
N LEU A 26 -16.07 1.31 7.33
CA LEU A 26 -15.66 -0.08 7.54
C LEU A 26 -14.45 -0.18 8.46
N GLY A 27 -13.51 0.76 8.29
CA GLY A 27 -12.33 0.87 9.11
C GLY A 27 -11.44 2.02 8.65
N SER A 28 -10.16 1.97 9.03
CA SER A 28 -9.20 3.04 8.73
C SER A 28 -7.94 2.50 8.07
N THR A 29 -7.25 3.34 7.30
CA THR A 29 -5.89 3.01 6.84
C THR A 29 -4.88 3.66 7.76
N TRP A 30 -4.05 2.85 8.41
CA TRP A 30 -2.99 3.32 9.28
C TRP A 30 -1.68 3.43 8.51
N PHE A 31 -1.05 4.60 8.59
CA PHE A 31 0.25 4.87 7.98
C PHE A 31 1.33 4.83 9.06
N GLY A 32 2.29 3.94 8.90
CA GLY A 32 3.47 3.82 9.75
C GLY A 32 4.63 4.65 9.23
N THR A 33 5.60 4.95 10.10
CA THR A 33 6.87 5.58 9.71
C THR A 33 7.67 4.63 8.83
N THR A 34 8.07 5.11 7.66
CA THR A 34 8.87 4.30 6.72
C THR A 34 10.35 4.22 7.15
N PRO A 35 11.08 3.16 6.76
CA PRO A 35 12.52 3.07 7.00
C PRO A 35 13.31 4.26 6.43
N GLU A 36 12.89 4.78 5.28
CA GLU A 36 13.47 5.92 4.57
C GLU A 36 13.26 7.21 5.37
N GLU A 37 12.06 7.43 5.92
CA GLU A 37 11.77 8.58 6.79
C GLU A 37 12.57 8.51 8.10
N ARG A 38 12.83 7.29 8.61
CA ARG A 38 13.67 7.07 9.78
C ARG A 38 15.16 7.31 9.48
N THR A 39 15.64 6.88 8.32
CA THR A 39 17.05 6.99 7.91
C THR A 39 17.41 8.41 7.50
N ALA A 40 16.48 9.15 6.89
CA ALA A 40 16.62 10.57 6.59
C ALA A 40 16.98 11.40 7.82
N ARG A 41 16.40 11.04 8.98
CA ARG A 41 16.70 11.70 10.26
C ARG A 41 18.12 11.43 10.77
N GLN A 42 18.83 10.45 10.21
CA GLN A 42 20.14 9.99 10.66
C GLN A 42 21.27 10.30 9.67
N VAL A 43 20.97 10.56 8.40
CA VAL A 43 21.96 10.76 7.32
C VAL A 43 21.69 12.07 6.59
N ALA A 44 22.67 12.98 6.58
CA ALA A 44 22.52 14.33 6.04
C ALA A 44 22.52 14.43 4.50
N ASP A 45 22.80 13.35 3.79
CA ASP A 45 23.08 13.34 2.34
C ASP A 45 21.94 12.73 1.50
N VAL A 46 20.72 12.63 2.06
CA VAL A 46 19.55 12.07 1.37
C VAL A 46 18.42 13.09 1.42
N ASP A 47 17.93 13.49 0.24
CA ASP A 47 16.76 14.38 0.14
C ASP A 47 15.50 13.53 0.30
N VAL A 48 14.73 13.79 1.35
CA VAL A 48 13.54 13.00 1.68
C VAL A 48 12.32 13.89 1.74
N THR A 49 11.33 13.55 0.92
CA THR A 49 10.03 14.21 0.87
C THR A 49 8.96 13.19 1.20
N VAL A 50 8.06 13.55 2.12
CA VAL A 50 6.85 12.75 2.39
C VAL A 50 5.71 13.32 1.55
N TYR A 51 5.09 12.49 0.71
CA TYR A 51 3.93 12.84 -0.09
C TYR A 51 2.64 12.35 0.59
N GLY A 52 1.70 13.26 0.79
CA GLY A 52 0.43 12.96 1.46
C GLY A 52 0.60 12.58 2.93
N VAL A 53 -0.01 11.46 3.34
CA VAL A 53 -0.10 11.00 4.74
C VAL A 53 0.83 9.82 5.10
N GLY A 54 1.69 9.35 4.18
CA GLY A 54 2.61 8.26 4.53
C GLY A 54 3.54 7.70 3.45
N ILE A 55 3.53 8.23 2.22
CA ILE A 55 4.45 7.78 1.17
C ILE A 55 5.73 8.60 1.29
N THR A 56 6.86 7.95 1.56
CA THR A 56 8.16 8.60 1.64
C THR A 56 8.92 8.41 0.34
N VAL A 57 9.39 9.50 -0.24
CA VAL A 57 10.23 9.53 -1.43
C VAL A 57 11.61 10.05 -1.04
N ALA A 58 12.61 9.19 -1.12
CA ALA A 58 14.00 9.51 -0.84
C ALA A 58 14.82 9.50 -2.13
N THR A 59 15.58 10.56 -2.38
CA THR A 59 16.50 10.65 -3.51
C THR A 59 17.93 10.77 -3.01
N LYS A 60 18.78 9.85 -3.46
CA LYS A 60 20.22 9.87 -3.19
C LYS A 60 20.97 10.13 -4.49
N THR A 61 21.86 11.11 -4.48
CA THR A 61 22.75 11.41 -5.62
C THR A 61 24.17 11.07 -5.23
N GLU A 62 24.76 10.08 -5.90
CA GLU A 62 26.15 9.71 -5.72
C GLU A 62 27.00 10.40 -6.80
N TYR A 63 27.79 11.37 -6.36
CA TYR A 63 28.69 12.11 -7.23
C TYR A 63 29.97 11.29 -7.50
N GLY A 64 30.12 10.83 -8.74
CA GLY A 64 31.30 10.15 -9.27
C GLY A 64 31.24 10.05 -10.79
N PRO A 65 32.27 9.57 -11.50
CA PRO A 65 32.15 9.17 -12.90
C PRO A 65 31.78 7.68 -12.99
N PRO A 66 30.53 7.29 -13.35
CA PRO A 66 29.38 8.12 -13.71
C PRO A 66 28.55 8.58 -12.51
N MET A 67 27.81 9.68 -12.68
CA MET A 67 26.87 10.18 -11.69
C MET A 67 25.70 9.21 -11.61
N LYS A 68 25.29 8.84 -10.40
CA LYS A 68 24.16 7.95 -10.16
C LYS A 68 23.12 8.65 -9.30
N MET A 69 21.88 8.61 -9.74
CA MET A 69 20.74 9.07 -8.97
C MET A 69 19.85 7.86 -8.69
N SER A 70 19.49 7.65 -7.43
CA SER A 70 18.59 6.59 -7.00
C SER A 70 17.43 7.19 -6.23
N THR A 71 16.22 6.90 -6.68
CA THR A 71 14.98 7.32 -6.03
C THR A 71 14.31 6.09 -5.44
N PHE A 72 14.04 6.15 -4.14
CA PHE A 72 13.37 5.13 -3.37
C PHE A 72 12.02 5.69 -2.94
N ALA A 73 10.94 4.97 -3.24
CA ALA A 73 9.61 5.28 -2.75
C ALA A 73 9.17 4.14 -1.85
N SER A 74 8.77 4.46 -0.63
CA SER A 74 8.33 3.48 0.36
C SER A 74 7.11 3.95 1.11
N GLU A 75 6.33 2.98 1.57
CA GLU A 75 5.11 3.19 2.31
C GLU A 75 4.93 2.00 3.26
N VAL A 76 4.49 2.27 4.48
CA VAL A 76 4.09 1.25 5.44
C VAL A 76 2.64 1.50 5.79
N VAL A 77 1.74 0.66 5.27
CA VAL A 77 0.30 0.77 5.52
C VAL A 77 -0.27 -0.49 6.11
N LEU A 78 -1.24 -0.31 7.00
CA LEU A 78 -2.05 -1.38 7.55
C LEU A 78 -3.53 -0.96 7.53
N PRO A 79 -4.38 -1.60 6.71
CA PRO A 79 -5.82 -1.42 6.83
C PRO A 79 -6.31 -2.06 8.14
N SER A 80 -7.09 -1.31 8.91
CA SER A 80 -7.92 -1.85 9.98
C SER A 80 -9.33 -2.11 9.47
N TYR A 81 -10.01 -3.07 10.11
CA TYR A 81 -11.39 -3.41 9.76
C TYR A 81 -12.23 -3.59 11.02
N GLU A 82 -12.60 -2.48 11.64
CA GLU A 82 -13.33 -2.44 12.90
C GLU A 82 -14.77 -2.97 12.76
N ASN A 83 -15.42 -2.78 11.60
CA ASN A 83 -16.78 -3.25 11.34
C ASN A 83 -16.82 -4.63 10.65
N MET A 84 -15.79 -5.45 10.80
CA MET A 84 -15.71 -6.79 10.20
C MET A 84 -16.88 -7.69 10.63
N ASP A 85 -17.28 -7.62 11.91
CA ASP A 85 -18.38 -8.44 12.46
C ASP A 85 -19.75 -8.11 11.84
N SER A 86 -19.89 -6.94 11.20
CA SER A 86 -21.13 -6.48 10.57
C SER A 86 -21.13 -6.66 9.05
N THR A 87 -20.10 -7.31 8.49
CA THR A 87 -19.98 -7.57 7.05
C THR A 87 -20.23 -9.05 6.75
N PHE A 88 -21.05 -9.31 5.73
CA PHE A 88 -21.36 -10.67 5.28
C PHE A 88 -20.86 -10.89 3.86
N VAL A 89 -20.13 -11.97 3.64
CA VAL A 89 -19.67 -12.40 2.32
C VAL A 89 -20.36 -13.71 1.96
N TYR A 90 -21.13 -13.69 0.89
CA TYR A 90 -21.80 -14.86 0.32
C TYR A 90 -21.02 -15.35 -0.88
N GLU A 91 -20.90 -16.66 -1.01
CA GLU A 91 -20.44 -17.31 -2.23
C GLU A 91 -21.64 -17.78 -3.03
N VAL A 92 -21.69 -17.39 -4.29
CA VAL A 92 -22.78 -17.70 -5.21
C VAL A 92 -22.35 -18.90 -6.05
N HIS A 93 -23.05 -20.01 -5.89
CA HIS A 93 -22.90 -21.15 -6.77
C HIS A 93 -24.06 -21.15 -7.77
N SER A 94 -23.76 -21.32 -9.05
CA SER A 94 -24.77 -21.74 -10.01
C SER A 94 -25.04 -23.24 -9.82
N GLU A 95 -26.30 -23.64 -9.80
CA GLU A 95 -26.64 -25.05 -10.00
C GLU A 95 -26.21 -25.44 -11.42
N GLU A 96 -25.26 -26.37 -11.51
CA GLU A 96 -25.09 -27.25 -12.68
C GLU A 96 -25.76 -28.59 -12.38
#